data_AF-A0A429FGG0-F1
#
_entry.id   AF-A0A429FGG0-F1
#
_cell.length_a   1.000
_cell.length_b   1.000
_cell.length_c   1.000
_cell.angle_alpha   90.00
_cell.angle_beta   90.00
_cell.angle_gamma   90.00
#
_symmetry.space_group_name_H-M   'P 1'
#
loop_
_entity.id
_entity.type
_entity.pdbx_description
1 polymer ?
#
loop_
_entity_poly.entity_id
_entity_poly.type
_entity_poly.pdbx_seq_one_letter_code
_entity_poly.pdbx_strand_id
1 'polypeptide(L)'
;MDGPGFHVELEVLESASKSMGEIVHDQEGFELRGLCGEPALYGHDGVHAALAEFCGRWSVGLDALADRARDLGGLLGAAAKAYREVEHTNLAALKTDPGLGSVSAPPRVGSGR
;
A
#
# COMPACT_ATOMS: atom_id res chain seq x y z
N MET A 1 25.51 4.63 5.26
CA MET A 1 24.50 3.58 5.05
C MET A 1 24.85 2.98 3.71
N ASP A 2 25.28 1.71 3.67
CA ASP A 2 25.32 0.84 2.47
C ASP A 2 25.91 -0.51 2.91
N GLY A 3 25.02 -1.44 3.24
CA GLY A 3 25.35 -2.83 3.53
C GLY A 3 24.48 -3.74 2.64
N PRO A 4 24.98 -4.92 2.22
CA PRO A 4 24.27 -5.76 1.27
C PRO A 4 22.94 -6.27 1.85
N GLY A 5 21.83 -5.89 1.23
CA GLY A 5 20.46 -6.28 1.61
C GLY A 5 19.40 -5.67 0.70
N PHE A 6 18.15 -6.13 0.83
CA PHE A 6 17.00 -5.47 0.18
C PHE A 6 16.74 -4.13 0.87
N HIS A 7 16.76 -3.04 0.10
CA HIS A 7 16.42 -1.71 0.56
C HIS A 7 14.98 -1.41 0.17
N VAL A 8 14.09 -1.39 1.17
CA VAL A 8 12.68 -1.07 0.99
C VAL A 8 12.33 0.12 1.87
N GLU A 9 11.87 1.18 1.24
CA GLU A 9 11.34 2.36 1.91
C GLU A 9 9.91 2.06 2.39
N LEU A 10 9.82 1.47 3.58
CA LEU A 10 8.55 1.06 4.20
C LEU A 10 7.55 2.22 4.31
N GLU A 11 8.03 3.40 4.70
CA GLU A 11 7.19 4.59 4.83
C GLU A 11 6.59 5.02 3.50
N VAL A 12 7.34 4.86 2.40
CA VAL A 12 6.85 5.17 1.05
C VAL A 12 5.77 4.18 0.61
N LEU A 13 5.94 2.88 0.88
CA LEU A 13 4.92 1.86 0.58
C LEU A 13 3.62 2.11 1.35
N GLU A 14 3.72 2.48 2.61
CA GLU A 14 2.54 2.77 3.44
C GLU A 14 1.87 4.07 3.06
N SER A 15 2.65 5.10 2.77
CA SER A 15 2.12 6.36 2.24
C SER A 15 1.39 6.11 0.92
N ALA A 16 1.95 5.31 0.01
CA ALA A 16 1.30 4.97 -1.25
C ALA A 16 -0.01 4.19 -1.01
N SER A 17 0.01 3.17 -0.15
CA SER A 17 -1.18 2.41 0.23
C SER A 17 -2.29 3.33 0.77
N LYS A 18 -1.92 4.25 1.68
CA LYS A 18 -2.85 5.22 2.26
C LYS A 18 -3.40 6.19 1.23
N SER A 19 -2.54 6.85 0.44
CA SER A 19 -2.96 7.83 -0.57
C SER A 19 -3.86 7.21 -1.63
N MET A 20 -3.63 5.95 -2.00
CA MET A 20 -4.52 5.23 -2.91
C MET A 20 -5.91 5.01 -2.29
N GLY A 21 -5.98 4.69 -1.00
CA GLY A 21 -7.26 4.60 -0.28
C GLY A 21 -8.00 5.94 -0.23
N GLU A 22 -7.29 7.04 0.01
CA GLU A 22 -7.86 8.40 0.01
C GLU A 22 -8.42 8.77 -1.38
N ILE A 23 -7.67 8.54 -2.46
CA ILE A 23 -8.11 8.80 -3.84
C ILE A 23 -9.38 7.99 -4.18
N VAL A 24 -9.41 6.71 -3.79
CA VAL A 24 -10.59 5.86 -4.02
C VAL A 24 -11.80 6.38 -3.25
N HIS A 25 -11.62 6.77 -1.99
CA HIS A 25 -12.69 7.32 -1.16
C HIS A 25 -13.28 8.61 -1.75
N ASP A 26 -12.42 9.51 -2.25
CA ASP A 26 -12.86 10.75 -2.90
C ASP A 26 -13.67 10.48 -4.18
N GLN A 27 -13.41 9.38 -4.88
CA GLN A 27 -14.17 8.98 -6.08
C GLN A 27 -15.54 8.38 -5.75
N GLU A 28 -15.70 7.69 -4.60
CA GLU A 28 -16.99 7.13 -4.16
C GLU A 28 -18.06 8.22 -3.93
N GLY A 29 -17.65 9.47 -3.71
CA GLY A 29 -18.56 10.60 -3.47
C GLY A 29 -19.18 11.24 -4.71
N PHE A 30 -18.80 10.85 -5.94
CA PHE A 30 -19.20 11.55 -7.16
C PHE A 30 -19.73 10.62 -8.27
N GLU A 31 -21.04 10.35 -8.25
CA GLU A 31 -21.69 9.64 -9.34
C GLU A 31 -21.97 10.55 -10.55
N LEU A 32 -21.15 10.41 -11.59
CA LEU A 32 -21.34 11.11 -12.86
C LEU A 32 -22.65 10.79 -13.57
N ARG A 33 -23.33 9.71 -13.19
CA ARG A 33 -24.67 9.35 -13.69
C ARG A 33 -25.72 10.39 -13.33
N GLY A 34 -25.55 11.13 -12.23
CA GLY A 34 -26.43 12.23 -11.85
C GLY A 34 -26.18 13.52 -12.63
N LEU A 35 -25.04 13.64 -13.32
CA LEU A 35 -24.63 14.88 -13.99
C LEU A 35 -25.52 15.23 -15.19
N CYS A 36 -26.05 14.24 -15.89
CA CYS A 36 -26.85 14.49 -17.10
C CYS A 36 -28.22 15.12 -16.78
N GLY A 37 -28.73 15.02 -15.56
CA GLY A 37 -29.99 15.65 -15.15
C GLY A 37 -31.21 15.23 -16.01
N GLU A 38 -32.28 16.01 -15.90
CA GLU A 38 -33.56 15.71 -16.57
C GLU A 38 -33.53 16.00 -18.08
N PRO A 39 -34.15 15.14 -18.92
CA PRO A 39 -34.19 15.34 -20.38
C PRO A 39 -34.77 16.69 -20.80
N ALA A 40 -35.75 17.22 -20.05
CA ALA A 40 -36.42 18.49 -20.34
C ALA A 40 -35.50 19.72 -20.25
N LEU A 41 -34.31 19.59 -19.66
CA LEU A 41 -33.29 20.64 -19.64
C LEU A 41 -32.57 20.78 -20.99
N TYR A 42 -32.79 19.84 -21.90
CA TYR A 42 -32.13 19.78 -23.20
C TYR A 42 -33.13 20.14 -24.30
N GLY A 43 -32.68 20.98 -25.24
CA GLY A 43 -33.49 21.32 -26.41
C GLY A 43 -33.61 20.19 -27.45
N HIS A 44 -32.95 19.05 -27.23
CA HIS A 44 -32.93 17.92 -28.16
C HIS A 44 -32.61 16.60 -27.45
N ASP A 45 -33.49 15.61 -27.60
CA ASP A 45 -33.38 14.30 -26.92
C ASP A 45 -32.07 13.57 -27.22
N GLY A 46 -31.59 13.65 -28.47
CA GLY A 46 -30.33 13.02 -28.87
C GLY A 46 -29.09 13.56 -28.13
N VAL A 47 -29.12 14.82 -27.66
CA VAL A 47 -28.01 15.39 -26.89
C VAL A 47 -28.03 14.86 -25.47
N HIS A 48 -29.20 14.81 -24.84
CA HIS A 48 -29.38 14.20 -23.53
C HIS A 48 -28.96 12.72 -23.56
N ALA A 49 -29.44 11.97 -24.56
CA ALA A 49 -29.12 10.55 -24.71
C ALA A 49 -27.61 10.30 -24.85
N ALA A 50 -26.91 11.08 -25.69
CA ALA A 50 -25.47 10.97 -25.86
C ALA A 50 -24.69 11.29 -24.57
N LEU A 51 -25.11 12.32 -23.84
CA LEU A 51 -24.48 12.68 -22.56
C LEU A 51 -24.76 11.64 -21.48
N ALA A 52 -25.97 11.11 -21.41
CA ALA A 52 -26.34 10.05 -20.47
C ALA A 52 -25.52 8.76 -20.73
N GLU A 53 -25.34 8.38 -22.01
CA GLU A 53 -24.48 7.25 -22.38
C GLU A 53 -23.03 7.49 -21.95
N PHE A 54 -22.49 8.69 -22.24
CA PHE A 54 -21.14 9.07 -21.84
C PHE A 54 -20.95 8.99 -20.32
N CYS A 55 -21.83 9.63 -19.54
CA CYS A 55 -21.80 9.60 -18.09
C CYS A 55 -21.87 8.16 -17.55
N GLY A 56 -22.77 7.33 -18.08
CA GLY A 56 -22.91 5.94 -17.68
C GLY A 56 -21.64 5.11 -17.92
N ARG A 57 -21.07 5.19 -19.14
CA ARG A 57 -19.84 4.47 -19.50
C ARG A 57 -18.64 4.94 -18.70
N TRP A 58 -18.54 6.25 -18.48
CA TRP A 58 -17.45 6.83 -17.70
C TRP A 58 -17.52 6.40 -16.24
N SER A 59 -18.71 6.41 -15.62
CA SER A 59 -18.89 5.91 -14.24
C SER A 59 -18.43 4.46 -14.11
N VAL A 60 -18.82 3.57 -15.03
CA VAL A 60 -18.33 2.17 -15.02
C VAL A 60 -16.80 2.10 -15.11
N GLY A 61 -16.19 2.96 -15.92
CA GLY A 61 -14.73 3.03 -16.04
C GLY A 61 -14.05 3.51 -14.75
N LEU A 62 -14.63 4.52 -14.08
CA LEU A 62 -14.14 5.00 -12.79
C LEU A 62 -14.29 3.95 -11.69
N ASP A 63 -15.42 3.25 -11.62
CA ASP A 63 -15.65 2.17 -10.65
C ASP A 63 -14.56 1.08 -10.80
N ALA A 64 -14.31 0.65 -12.04
CA ALA A 64 -13.28 -0.36 -12.32
C ALA A 64 -11.86 0.14 -12.02
N LEU A 65 -11.58 1.43 -12.18
CA LEU A 65 -10.29 2.02 -11.83
C LEU A 65 -10.12 2.12 -10.31
N ALA A 66 -11.18 2.52 -9.61
CA ALA A 66 -11.22 2.62 -8.15
C ALA A 66 -11.01 1.25 -7.49
N ASP A 67 -11.66 0.20 -8.00
CA ASP A 67 -11.46 -1.18 -7.54
C ASP A 67 -10.00 -1.62 -7.69
N ARG A 68 -9.38 -1.38 -8.86
CA ARG A 68 -7.97 -1.71 -9.10
C ARG A 68 -7.03 -0.92 -8.19
N ALA A 69 -7.34 0.35 -7.94
CA ALA A 69 -6.56 1.18 -7.03
C ALA A 69 -6.67 0.68 -5.59
N ARG A 70 -7.85 0.23 -5.16
CA ARG A 70 -8.06 -0.39 -3.84
C ARG A 70 -7.24 -1.68 -3.69
N ASP A 71 -7.27 -2.54 -4.70
CA ASP A 71 -6.50 -3.79 -4.71
C ASP A 71 -5.00 -3.54 -4.64
N LEU A 72 -4.49 -2.63 -5.48
CA LEU A 72 -3.07 -2.29 -5.49
C LEU A 72 -2.64 -1.60 -4.17
N GLY A 73 -3.47 -0.71 -3.62
CA GLY A 73 -3.22 -0.12 -2.30
C GLY A 73 -3.13 -1.17 -1.20
N GLY A 74 -4.03 -2.15 -1.22
CA GLY A 74 -4.02 -3.29 -0.30
C GLY A 74 -2.74 -4.14 -0.43
N LEU A 75 -2.30 -4.42 -1.65
CA LEU A 75 -1.05 -5.15 -1.91
C LEU A 75 0.18 -4.40 -1.39
N LEU A 76 0.26 -3.08 -1.58
CA LEU A 76 1.36 -2.26 -1.06
C LEU A 76 1.40 -2.29 0.47
N GLY A 77 0.24 -2.18 1.13
CA GLY A 77 0.14 -2.28 2.58
C GLY A 77 0.53 -3.66 3.11
N ALA A 78 0.10 -4.73 2.43
CA ALA A 78 0.49 -6.10 2.77
C ALA A 78 2.00 -6.32 2.62
N ALA A 79 2.61 -5.79 1.57
CA ALA A 79 4.05 -5.84 1.36
C ALA A 79 4.81 -5.10 2.48
N ALA A 80 4.40 -3.88 2.83
CA ALA A 80 5.02 -3.11 3.92
C ALA A 80 4.96 -3.87 5.26
N LYS A 81 3.82 -4.48 5.58
CA LYS A 81 3.65 -5.30 6.78
C LYS A 81 4.61 -6.50 6.77
N ALA A 82 4.69 -7.25 5.66
CA ALA A 82 5.58 -8.39 5.53
C ALA A 82 7.05 -8.00 5.72
N TYR A 83 7.48 -6.89 5.12
CA TYR A 83 8.84 -6.38 5.30
C TYR A 83 9.14 -5.98 6.75
N ARG A 84 8.20 -5.32 7.45
CA ARG A 84 8.35 -5.02 8.89
C ARG A 84 8.49 -6.27 9.74
N GLU A 85 7.69 -7.30 9.49
CA GLU A 85 7.72 -8.55 10.27
C GLU A 85 9.07 -9.26 10.14
N VAL A 86 9.63 -9.29 8.92
CA VAL A 86 10.97 -9.84 8.67
C VAL A 86 12.05 -8.99 9.33
N GLU A 87 11.98 -7.67 9.21
CA GLU A 87 12.94 -6.76 9.86
C GLU A 87 12.95 -6.93 11.38
N HIS A 88 11.76 -6.98 12.02
CA HIS A 88 11.64 -7.22 13.45
C HIS A 88 12.21 -8.58 13.87
N THR A 89 11.97 -9.62 13.07
CA THR A 89 12.49 -10.98 13.32
C THR A 89 14.02 -10.99 13.25
N ASN A 90 14.60 -10.38 12.23
CA ASN A 90 16.05 -10.32 12.05
C ASN A 90 16.73 -9.47 13.13
N LEU A 91 16.18 -8.31 13.49
CA LEU A 91 16.69 -7.49 14.59
C LEU A 91 16.64 -8.23 15.93
N ALA A 92 15.60 -9.03 16.19
CA ALA A 92 15.52 -9.85 17.39
C ALA A 92 16.61 -10.94 17.43
N ALA A 93 16.86 -11.60 16.29
CA ALA A 93 17.92 -12.59 16.17
C ALA A 93 19.32 -11.97 16.40
N LEU A 94 19.58 -10.77 15.87
CA LEU A 94 20.85 -10.06 16.01
C LEU A 94 21.13 -9.51 17.42
N LYS A 95 20.11 -9.34 18.27
CA LYS A 95 20.29 -8.97 19.69
C LYS A 95 20.88 -10.08 20.54
N THR A 96 20.84 -11.32 20.04
CA THR A 96 21.39 -12.48 20.74
C THR A 96 22.65 -12.89 20.00
N ASP A 97 23.82 -12.46 20.48
CA ASP A 97 25.10 -12.89 19.92
C ASP A 97 25.57 -14.19 20.61
N PRO A 98 25.44 -15.37 19.97
CA PRO A 98 25.94 -16.63 20.53
C PRO A 98 27.48 -16.66 20.67
N GLY A 99 28.19 -15.72 20.04
CA GLY A 99 29.65 -15.53 20.16
C GLY A 99 30.10 -14.95 21.51
N LEU A 100 29.27 -14.17 22.21
CA LEU A 100 29.64 -13.53 23.49
C LEU A 100 29.98 -14.54 24.60
N GLY A 101 29.29 -15.69 24.63
CA GLY A 101 29.59 -16.78 25.57
C GLY A 101 30.94 -17.46 25.31
N SER A 102 31.46 -17.35 24.09
CA SER A 102 32.69 -18.01 23.64
C SER A 102 33.95 -17.21 23.98
N VAL A 103 33.83 -15.88 24.09
CA VAL A 103 34.96 -14.96 24.35
C VAL A 103 35.13 -14.64 25.84
N SER A 104 34.06 -14.74 26.64
CA SER A 104 34.07 -14.37 28.07
C SER A 104 34.54 -15.50 29.02
N ALA A 105 34.95 -16.67 28.52
CA ALA A 105 35.47 -17.72 29.39
C ALA A 105 36.78 -17.26 30.05
N PRO A 106 36.87 -17.15 31.39
CA PRO A 106 38.12 -16.72 32.03
C PRO A 106 39.23 -17.74 31.75
N PRO A 107 40.49 -17.29 31.58
CA PRO A 107 41.61 -18.20 31.36
C PRO A 107 41.71 -19.16 32.56
N ARG A 108 41.65 -20.47 32.29
CA ARG A 108 41.94 -21.50 33.28
C ARG A 108 43.42 -21.44 33.61
N VAL A 109 43.79 -20.68 34.64
CA VAL A 109 45.13 -20.75 35.24
C VAL A 109 45.26 -22.13 35.88
N GLY A 110 45.99 -23.02 35.20
CA GLY A 110 46.36 -24.33 35.73
C GLY A 110 47.31 -24.16 36.91
N SER A 111 46.82 -24.47 38.11
CA SER A 111 47.65 -24.77 39.27
C SER A 111 48.37 -26.09 39.02
N GLY A 112 49.67 -26.01 38.73
CA GLY A 112 50.55 -27.15 38.51
C GLY A 112 51.80 -27.02 39.38
N ARG A 113 51.71 -27.65 40.56
CA ARG A 113 52.75 -28.15 41.49
C ARG A 113 54.04 -27.35 41.72
#